data_AF-A0A938EPX2-F1
#
_entry.id   AF-A0A938EPX2-F1
#
_cell.length_a   1.000
_cell.length_b   1.000
_cell.length_c   1.000
_cell.angle_alpha   90.00
_cell.angle_beta   90.00
_cell.angle_gamma   90.00
#
_symmetry.space_group_name_H-M   'P 1'
#
loop_
_entity.id
_entity.type
_entity.pdbx_description
1 polymer ?
#
loop_
_entity_poly.entity_id
_entity_poly.type
_entity_poly.pdbx_seq_one_letter_code
_entity_poly.pdbx_strand_id
1 'polypeptide(L)'
;MSAESPATPEPGPDEGRSVPRIEDAYLDRAIREMHLLEERMDACMGCAASGTFPVKASGSPTADIMLIKWQSSLSERQEGVSFYGRSGEAVRRSVERLHVDPSALYGTLVLKCPHPD
;
A
#
# COMPACT_ATOMS: atom_id res chain seq x y z
N MET A 1 55.84 -24.61 24.11
CA MET A 1 55.26 -23.32 24.55
C MET A 1 55.87 -22.29 23.60
N SER A 2 55.16 -21.61 22.72
CA SER A 2 53.73 -21.38 22.58
C SER A 2 53.41 -21.10 21.12
N ALA A 3 52.20 -21.48 20.69
CA ALA A 3 51.65 -21.16 19.38
C ALA A 3 51.30 -19.66 19.33
N GLU A 4 51.70 -18.98 18.26
CA GLU A 4 51.27 -17.62 17.97
C GLU A 4 49.92 -17.69 17.24
N SER A 5 48.88 -17.23 17.93
CA SER A 5 47.50 -17.22 17.45
C SER A 5 47.31 -16.03 16.50
N PRO A 6 46.75 -16.19 15.28
CA PRO A 6 46.48 -15.05 14.42
C PRO A 6 45.32 -14.25 15.04
N ALA A 7 45.58 -12.98 15.34
CA ALA A 7 44.57 -12.03 15.77
C ALA A 7 43.48 -11.93 14.70
N THR A 8 42.23 -12.14 15.11
CA THR A 8 41.04 -11.86 14.30
C THR A 8 41.00 -10.35 14.03
N PRO A 9 40.73 -9.89 12.79
CA PRO A 9 40.59 -8.47 12.54
C PRO A 9 39.37 -7.94 13.30
N GLU A 10 39.62 -6.97 14.18
CA GLU A 10 38.58 -6.18 14.85
C GLU A 10 37.66 -5.56 13.77
N PRO A 11 36.32 -5.60 13.93
CA PRO A 11 35.42 -4.96 13.00
C PRO A 11 35.69 -3.45 12.99
N GLY A 12 35.96 -2.91 11.80
CA GLY A 12 36.24 -1.50 11.59
C GLY A 12 35.09 -0.58 12.01
N PRO A 13 35.35 0.73 12.10
CA PRO A 13 34.34 1.71 12.52
C PRO A 13 33.20 1.77 11.50
N ASP A 14 32.01 1.38 11.94
CA ASP A 14 30.67 1.68 11.41
C ASP A 14 30.64 2.24 9.97
N GLU A 15 30.77 1.34 8.98
CA GLU A 15 30.51 1.65 7.58
C GLU A 15 29.03 1.99 7.41
N GLY A 16 28.72 3.28 7.47
CA GLY A 16 27.66 3.87 6.69
C GLY A 16 26.24 3.60 7.19
N ARG A 17 25.85 4.26 8.29
CA ARG A 17 24.45 4.67 8.44
C ARG A 17 24.13 5.71 7.36
N SER A 18 23.87 5.25 6.14
CA SER A 18 23.40 6.09 5.05
C SER A 18 22.11 6.79 5.52
N VAL A 19 22.14 8.12 5.53
CA VAL A 19 20.92 8.89 5.75
C VAL A 19 19.95 8.49 4.63
N PRO A 20 18.72 8.05 4.95
CA PRO A 20 17.75 7.68 3.92
C PRO A 20 17.60 8.83 2.93
N ARG A 21 17.44 8.51 1.65
CA ARG A 21 17.09 9.57 0.70
C ARG A 21 15.76 10.17 1.12
N ILE A 22 15.57 11.44 0.80
CA ILE A 22 14.39 12.18 1.22
C ILE A 22 13.11 11.47 0.73
N GLU A 23 13.16 10.92 -0.48
CA GLU A 23 12.09 10.12 -1.10
C GLU A 23 11.76 8.88 -0.27
N ASP A 24 12.77 8.16 0.21
CA ASP A 24 12.60 6.94 1.01
C ASP A 24 11.91 7.28 2.35
N ALA A 25 12.30 8.40 2.99
CA ALA A 25 11.68 8.88 4.23
C ALA A 25 10.22 9.30 4.04
N TYR A 26 9.87 9.91 2.90
CA TYR A 26 8.49 10.25 2.56
C TYR A 26 7.65 9.01 2.28
N LEU A 27 8.18 8.03 1.53
CA LEU A 27 7.49 6.77 1.28
C LEU A 27 7.20 6.02 2.57
N ASP A 28 8.20 5.90 3.45
CA ASP A 28 8.05 5.28 4.77
C ASP A 28 6.97 5.96 5.61
N ARG A 29 6.94 7.30 5.58
CA ARG A 29 5.90 8.07 6.27
C ARG A 29 4.52 7.80 5.66
N ALA A 30 4.40 7.82 4.34
CA ALA A 30 3.13 7.61 3.64
C ALA A 30 2.58 6.21 3.92
N ILE A 31 3.42 5.17 3.92
CA ILE A 31 3.04 3.80 4.29
C ILE A 31 2.51 3.76 5.72
N ARG A 32 3.22 4.36 6.69
CA ARG A 32 2.74 4.42 8.08
C ARG A 32 1.40 5.12 8.21
N GLU A 33 1.23 6.28 7.57
CA GLU A 33 -0.03 7.03 7.62
C GLU A 33 -1.19 6.27 6.96
N MET A 34 -0.93 5.52 5.89
CA MET A 34 -1.94 4.66 5.26
C MET A 34 -2.34 3.49 6.17
N HIS A 35 -1.40 2.81 6.83
CA HIS A 35 -1.75 1.75 7.79
C HIS A 35 -2.61 2.29 8.95
N LEU A 36 -2.28 3.46 9.48
CA LEU A 36 -3.11 4.11 10.52
C LEU A 36 -4.51 4.49 10.01
N LEU A 37 -4.66 4.79 8.72
CA LEU A 37 -5.97 5.00 8.11
C LEU A 37 -6.73 3.67 7.99
N GLU A 38 -6.07 2.60 7.56
CA GLU A 38 -6.68 1.27 7.46
C GLU A 38 -7.13 0.74 8.81
N GLU A 39 -6.33 0.90 9.87
CA GLU A 39 -6.72 0.52 11.23
C GLU A 39 -8.00 1.24 11.69
N ARG A 40 -8.11 2.54 11.36
CA ARG A 40 -9.34 3.31 11.64
C ARG A 40 -10.52 2.85 10.79
N MET A 41 -10.28 2.45 9.55
CA MET A 41 -11.31 1.88 8.68
C MET A 41 -11.82 0.54 9.23
N ASP A 42 -10.92 -0.32 9.70
CA ASP A 42 -11.24 -1.63 10.26
C ASP A 42 -12.13 -1.50 11.52
N ALA A 43 -12.02 -0.37 12.25
CA ALA A 43 -12.90 -0.01 13.36
C ALA A 43 -14.26 0.60 12.94
N CYS A 44 -14.60 0.62 11.64
CA CYS A 44 -15.84 1.23 11.16
C CYS A 44 -17.09 0.44 11.62
N MET A 45 -17.88 1.07 12.48
CA MET A 45 -19.12 0.48 13.00
C MET A 45 -20.17 0.18 11.91
N GLY A 46 -20.23 0.98 10.84
CA GLY A 46 -21.19 0.76 9.75
C GLY A 46 -20.89 -0.51 8.94
N CYS A 47 -19.61 -0.79 8.72
CA CYS A 47 -19.16 -2.01 8.07
C CYS A 47 -19.41 -3.23 8.97
N ALA A 48 -19.06 -3.11 10.26
CA ALA A 48 -19.27 -4.16 11.26
C ALA A 48 -20.76 -4.54 11.43
N ALA A 49 -21.65 -3.55 11.51
CA ALA A 49 -23.09 -3.77 11.61
C ALA A 49 -23.68 -4.49 10.39
N SER A 50 -23.04 -4.34 9.23
CA SER A 50 -23.43 -4.99 7.98
C SER A 50 -22.80 -6.39 7.81
N GLY A 51 -21.98 -6.84 8.77
CA GLY A 51 -21.26 -8.12 8.69
C GLY A 51 -20.20 -8.14 7.59
N THR A 52 -19.63 -6.97 7.25
CA THR A 52 -18.64 -6.83 6.17
C THR A 52 -17.39 -6.10 6.63
N PHE A 53 -16.31 -6.24 5.87
CA PHE A 53 -15.08 -5.47 6.07
C PHE A 53 -15.03 -4.27 5.12
N PRO A 54 -14.44 -3.14 5.54
CA PRO A 54 -14.20 -2.02 4.65
C PRO A 54 -13.28 -2.43 3.50
N VAL A 55 -13.56 -1.96 2.28
CA VAL A 55 -12.68 -2.21 1.13
C VAL A 55 -11.53 -1.20 1.11
N LYS A 56 -10.30 -1.70 1.26
CA LYS A 56 -9.07 -0.92 1.30
C LYS A 56 -8.72 -0.37 -0.08
N ALA A 57 -7.84 0.65 -0.10
CA ALA A 57 -7.34 1.21 -1.35
C ALA A 57 -6.32 0.28 -2.01
N SER A 58 -5.99 0.53 -3.28
CA SER A 58 -5.00 -0.22 -4.06
C SER A 58 -3.95 0.70 -4.65
N GLY A 59 -2.68 0.29 -4.68
CA GLY A 59 -1.60 1.02 -5.35
C GLY A 59 -0.67 1.75 -4.38
N SER A 60 0.21 2.59 -4.93
CA SER A 60 1.23 3.29 -4.14
C SER A 60 0.64 4.46 -3.36
N PRO A 61 1.00 4.65 -2.08
CA PRO A 61 0.57 5.83 -1.31
C PRO A 61 1.22 7.13 -1.81
N THR A 62 2.27 7.04 -2.62
CA THR A 62 2.95 8.19 -3.25
C THR A 62 2.64 8.30 -4.74
N ALA A 63 1.58 7.65 -5.22
CA ALA A 63 1.17 7.70 -6.61
C ALA A 63 0.80 9.13 -7.06
N ASP A 64 1.10 9.45 -8.32
CA ASP A 64 0.79 10.75 -8.91
C ASP A 64 -0.68 10.91 -9.33
N ILE A 65 -1.36 9.79 -9.62
CA ILE A 65 -2.72 9.77 -10.15
C ILE A 65 -3.65 9.03 -9.19
N MET A 66 -4.66 9.75 -8.70
CA MET A 66 -5.71 9.18 -7.86
C MET A 66 -6.95 8.81 -8.69
N LEU A 67 -7.36 7.54 -8.61
CA LEU A 67 -8.59 7.04 -9.18
C LEU A 67 -9.63 6.80 -8.08
N ILE A 68 -10.81 7.39 -8.25
CA ILE A 68 -11.90 7.27 -7.29
C ILE A 68 -13.12 6.73 -8.02
N LYS A 69 -13.72 5.67 -7.49
CA LYS A 69 -15.04 5.21 -7.92
C LYS A 69 -16.04 5.24 -6.77
N TRP A 70 -17.33 5.19 -7.10
CA TRP A 70 -18.41 5.35 -6.11
C TRP A 70 -18.38 4.30 -4.99
N GLN A 71 -18.47 3.01 -5.33
CA GLN A 71 -18.58 1.92 -4.36
C GLN A 71 -17.91 0.62 -4.82
N SER A 72 -17.81 -0.34 -3.90
CA SER A 72 -17.20 -1.66 -4.16
C SER A 72 -18.10 -2.58 -4.99
N SER A 73 -17.49 -3.41 -5.83
CA SER A 73 -18.13 -4.58 -6.44
C SER A 73 -18.11 -5.78 -5.46
N LEU A 74 -18.83 -6.85 -5.78
CA LEU A 74 -18.76 -8.09 -5.00
C LEU A 74 -17.34 -8.66 -4.93
N SER A 75 -16.59 -8.67 -6.04
CA SER A 75 -15.22 -9.19 -6.08
C SER A 75 -14.27 -8.38 -5.19
N GLU A 76 -14.42 -7.07 -5.18
CA GLU A 76 -13.61 -6.18 -4.32
C GLU A 76 -13.97 -6.32 -2.85
N ARG A 77 -15.23 -6.59 -2.51
CA ARG A 77 -15.63 -6.89 -1.12
C ARG A 77 -15.06 -8.20 -0.61
N GLN A 78 -15.02 -9.22 -1.48
CA GLN A 78 -14.49 -10.53 -1.12
C GLN A 78 -12.98 -10.49 -0.93
N GLU A 79 -12.26 -9.75 -1.78
CA GLU A 79 -10.82 -9.58 -1.65
C GLU A 79 -10.43 -8.54 -0.58
N GLY A 80 -11.30 -7.56 -0.32
CA GLY A 80 -11.04 -6.47 0.62
C GLY A 80 -10.21 -5.33 0.03
N VAL A 81 -10.00 -5.29 -1.29
CA VAL A 81 -9.19 -4.26 -1.97
C VAL A 81 -9.92 -3.68 -3.19
N SER A 82 -9.85 -2.36 -3.36
CA SER A 82 -10.49 -1.65 -4.47
C SER A 82 -9.87 -2.03 -5.81
N PHE A 83 -10.66 -1.93 -6.88
CA PHE A 83 -10.23 -2.27 -8.24
C PHE A 83 -9.79 -3.74 -8.40
N TYR A 84 -10.14 -4.64 -7.49
CA TYR A 84 -9.94 -6.08 -7.71
C TYR A 84 -10.91 -6.68 -8.73
N GLY A 85 -10.37 -7.50 -9.63
CA GLY A 85 -11.12 -8.22 -10.64
C GLY A 85 -11.28 -7.44 -11.95
N ARG A 86 -12.45 -7.57 -12.59
CA ARG A 86 -12.67 -7.04 -13.96
C ARG A 86 -12.52 -5.50 -14.04
N SER A 87 -12.91 -4.77 -12.99
CA SER A 87 -12.79 -3.30 -12.93
C SER A 87 -11.33 -2.86 -13.00
N GLY A 88 -10.45 -3.40 -12.16
CA GLY A 88 -9.03 -3.04 -12.19
C GLY A 88 -8.31 -3.57 -13.40
N GLU A 89 -8.66 -4.76 -13.91
CA GLU A 89 -8.05 -5.27 -15.15
C GLU A 89 -8.37 -4.36 -16.35
N ALA A 90 -9.60 -3.83 -16.41
CA ALA A 90 -9.97 -2.85 -17.43
C ALA A 90 -9.20 -1.54 -17.28
N VAL A 91 -9.04 -1.03 -16.04
CA VAL A 91 -8.22 0.16 -15.76
C VAL A 91 -6.76 -0.07 -16.12
N ARG A 92 -6.16 -1.18 -15.66
CA ARG A 92 -4.78 -1.58 -15.94
C ARG A 92 -4.50 -1.61 -17.45
N ARG A 93 -5.33 -2.30 -18.22
CA ARG A 93 -5.20 -2.33 -19.69
C ARG A 93 -5.37 -0.96 -20.34
N SER A 94 -6.22 -0.11 -19.77
CA SER A 94 -6.45 1.24 -20.30
C SER A 94 -5.23 2.13 -20.09
N VAL A 95 -4.64 2.11 -18.89
CA VAL A 95 -3.44 2.91 -18.59
C VAL A 95 -2.20 2.40 -19.34
N GLU A 96 -2.08 1.09 -19.53
CA GLU A 96 -1.02 0.49 -20.35
C GLU A 96 -1.09 0.98 -21.80
N ARG A 97 -2.30 1.07 -22.39
CA ARG A 97 -2.49 1.63 -23.74
C ARG A 97 -2.17 3.12 -23.82
N LEU A 98 -2.29 3.84 -22.71
CA LEU A 98 -1.94 5.24 -22.59
C LEU A 98 -0.45 5.45 -22.27
N HIS A 99 0.34 4.38 -22.15
CA HIS A 99 1.75 4.42 -21.76
C HIS A 99 1.98 5.09 -20.39
N VAL A 100 1.03 4.90 -19.47
CA VAL A 100 1.15 5.34 -18.08
C VAL A 100 1.62 4.15 -17.24
N ASP A 101 2.64 4.36 -16.41
CA ASP A 101 3.10 3.35 -15.46
C ASP A 101 1.97 3.02 -14.46
N PRO A 102 1.53 1.75 -14.35
CA PRO A 102 0.54 1.35 -13.36
C PRO A 102 0.93 1.69 -11.91
N SER A 103 2.23 1.82 -11.61
CA SER A 103 2.72 2.21 -10.27
C SER A 103 2.36 3.66 -9.90
N ALA A 104 2.08 4.51 -10.90
CA ALA A 104 1.65 5.89 -10.72
C ALA A 104 0.17 6.03 -10.32
N LEU A 105 -0.55 4.91 -10.12
CA LEU A 105 -1.95 4.90 -9.75
C LEU A 105 -2.17 4.59 -8.27
N TYR A 106 -3.07 5.34 -7.64
CA TYR A 106 -3.71 5.00 -6.38
C TYR A 106 -5.23 4.96 -6.56
N GLY A 107 -5.83 3.79 -6.35
CA GLY A 107 -7.25 3.53 -6.49
C GLY A 107 -7.96 3.47 -5.14
N THR A 108 -9.11 4.12 -5.02
CA THR A 108 -9.94 4.06 -3.81
C THR A 108 -11.44 4.20 -4.13
N LEU A 109 -12.27 4.11 -3.08
CA LEU A 109 -13.73 4.20 -3.15
C LEU A 109 -14.21 5.41 -2.36
N VAL A 110 -15.29 6.04 -2.81
CA VAL A 110 -16.04 7.02 -2.01
C VAL A 110 -16.66 6.31 -0.81
N LEU A 111 -17.33 5.18 -1.05
CA LEU A 111 -17.95 4.36 -0.01
C LEU A 111 -17.10 3.11 0.28
N LYS A 112 -16.63 3.02 1.53
CA LYS A 112 -15.79 1.91 2.02
C LYS A 112 -16.61 0.72 2.50
N CYS A 113 -17.82 0.98 3.01
CA CYS A 113 -18.79 -0.05 3.36
C CYS A 113 -19.73 -0.32 2.17
N PRO A 114 -20.38 -1.49 2.10
CA PRO A 114 -21.44 -1.74 1.13
C PRO A 114 -22.56 -0.70 1.30
N HIS A 115 -23.05 -0.20 0.17
CA HIS A 115 -24.23 0.65 0.13
C HIS A 115 -25.28 -0.05 -0.73
N PRO A 116 -26.56 -0.07 -0.32
CA PRO A 116 -27.63 -0.48 -1.22
C PRO A 116 -27.64 0.46 -2.44
N ASP A 117 -27.88 -0.10 -3.62
CA ASP A 117 -28.08 0.67 -4.85
C ASP A 117 -29.39 1.47 -4.80
#